data_AF-A0A351MLK3-F1
#
_entry.id   AF-A0A351MLK3-F1
#
_cell.length_a   1.000
_cell.length_b   1.000
_cell.length_c   1.000
_cell.angle_alpha   90.00
_cell.angle_beta   90.00
_cell.angle_gamma   90.00
#
_symmetry.space_group_name_H-M   'P 1'
#
loop_
_entity.id
_entity.type
_entity.pdbx_description
1 polymer ?
#
loop_
_entity_poly.entity_id
_entity_poly.type
_entity_poly.pdbx_seq_one_letter_code
_entity_poly.pdbx_strand_id
1 'polypeptide(L)'
;MLLLTLSLSVLAPTTTVAIDGTRWLVNGAPTHPGTPAEGLLLNVRMVNATYEDARPESTFDADANVDRFLARLDDYQGAGVDAFTFNLQGGGPSRDTAHRRAVVNSAFNTDGSLKPAYLARVERVLRACDERGMVVILGLFYEAQSARLADEDAVRAGVVAAVTWLRETGLRNVVLEIANEYDHPGFVHPIIRRPSGMVELIELARATWPELLISASGLGHGRVAPEVVAAGDFVLPHFNGTDVAGIPARLAALTASGKPVVCNEDDKSGANAVAALRACVAAGAGYGLMLNDLNQYLPFEWHGPADDPEFYAALAEVSGAPDAAYYPPPESQGGWRQLTDPDDLRTLAGLDPDALAALADWLRASDDRPFAASLVRRGYLCLEVERGRDAATSHEWVKSVSKAICATALAIALERGRAGLGPVELGLDEPCLHLLPAAAPLSDPRKAQITARQLLDHTSGICPESTGVNNYIDWPSTLGHGGDPRTALLAFDPGTGCGYSTLAYQHAALLVEALSGQDYEAFLREHLLAPLGIEQAWFGTLDGEPLGTHASGALGLSARDLARIGWCLAQGGRWAGRQVVPRWYVLASGQPSSTVTTPELRWGLSPRYFALGWELPANLDGASGREG
;
A
#
# COMPACT_ATOMS: atom_id res chain seq x y z
N MET A 1 17.58 26.87 25.46
CA MET A 1 16.42 25.96 25.34
C MET A 1 15.53 26.50 24.23
N LEU A 2 15.79 26.06 23.00
CA LEU A 2 14.89 26.27 21.87
C LEU A 2 14.39 24.86 21.54
N LEU A 3 13.15 24.54 21.89
CA LEU A 3 12.52 23.30 21.45
C LEU A 3 12.30 23.43 19.94
N LEU A 4 13.10 22.72 19.15
CA LEU A 4 12.71 22.35 17.80
C LEU A 4 11.57 21.34 17.96
N THR A 5 10.35 21.79 17.67
CA THR A 5 9.24 20.89 17.33
C THR A 5 9.65 20.11 16.09
N LEU A 6 9.89 18.80 16.24
CA LEU A 6 9.97 17.89 15.10
C LEU A 6 8.68 18.03 14.29
N SER A 7 8.79 18.56 13.07
CA SER A 7 7.76 18.42 12.07
C SER A 7 7.79 16.97 11.62
N LEU A 8 6.79 16.17 11.99
CA LEU A 8 6.42 14.99 11.21
C LEU A 8 6.30 15.46 9.76
N SER A 9 7.16 14.97 8.89
CA SER A 9 7.04 15.17 7.45
C SER A 9 5.72 14.53 7.02
N VAL A 10 4.70 15.35 6.82
CA VAL A 10 3.43 14.92 6.23
C VAL A 10 3.76 14.54 4.78
N LEU A 11 3.85 13.24 4.51
CA LEU A 11 3.97 12.72 3.15
C LEU A 11 2.85 13.32 2.30
N ALA A 12 3.17 13.74 1.07
CA ALA A 12 2.16 14.21 0.14
C ALA A 12 1.11 13.10 -0.09
N PRO A 13 -0.19 13.42 -0.22
CA PRO A 13 -1.22 12.43 -0.53
C PRO A 13 -0.81 11.57 -1.73
N THR A 14 -0.95 10.26 -1.58
CA THR A 14 -0.48 9.26 -2.57
C THR A 14 -1.61 8.52 -3.25
N THR A 15 -2.84 8.61 -2.73
CA THR A 15 -3.95 7.78 -3.17
C THR A 15 -5.10 8.59 -3.73
N THR A 16 -5.56 8.22 -4.93
CA THR A 16 -6.71 8.80 -5.61
C THR A 16 -7.78 7.76 -5.89
N VAL A 17 -9.04 8.06 -5.60
CA VAL A 17 -10.20 7.23 -5.95
C VAL A 17 -11.01 7.85 -7.10
N ALA A 18 -11.47 7.02 -8.03
CA ALA A 18 -12.33 7.42 -9.13
C ALA A 18 -13.31 6.29 -9.51
N ILE A 19 -14.27 6.59 -10.38
CA ILE A 19 -15.26 5.63 -10.91
C ILE A 19 -15.16 5.62 -12.45
N ASP A 20 -15.09 4.42 -13.03
CA ASP A 20 -15.25 4.17 -14.48
C ASP A 20 -16.44 3.23 -14.72
N GLY A 21 -17.57 3.80 -15.14
CA GLY A 21 -18.84 3.07 -15.25
C GLY A 21 -19.28 2.54 -13.88
N THR A 22 -19.30 1.21 -13.74
CA THR A 22 -19.63 0.54 -12.46
C THR A 22 -18.40 0.13 -11.65
N ARG A 23 -17.19 0.46 -12.12
CA ARG A 23 -15.93 0.01 -11.51
C ARG A 23 -15.28 1.12 -10.68
N TRP A 24 -14.76 0.73 -9.52
CA TRP A 24 -13.91 1.55 -8.69
C TRP A 24 -12.47 1.51 -9.21
N LEU A 25 -11.85 2.69 -9.30
CA LEU A 25 -10.44 2.85 -9.63
C LEU A 25 -9.70 3.43 -8.43
N VAL A 26 -8.57 2.81 -8.06
CA VAL A 26 -7.61 3.36 -7.11
C VAL A 26 -6.30 3.58 -7.85
N ASN A 27 -5.78 4.81 -7.77
CA ASN A 27 -4.56 5.24 -8.47
C ASN A 27 -4.60 4.98 -9.98
N GLY A 28 -5.79 5.12 -10.58
CA GLY A 28 -6.02 4.92 -12.01
C GLY A 28 -6.19 3.46 -12.46
N ALA A 29 -6.07 2.48 -11.55
CA ALA A 29 -6.26 1.07 -11.85
C ALA A 29 -7.54 0.53 -11.19
N PRO A 30 -8.26 -0.42 -11.82
CA PRO A 30 -9.36 -1.12 -11.16
C PRO A 30 -8.91 -1.76 -9.84
N THR A 31 -9.76 -1.71 -8.81
CA THR A 31 -9.54 -2.51 -7.60
C THR A 31 -9.53 -4.00 -7.96
N HIS A 32 -8.76 -4.81 -7.23
CA HIS A 32 -8.68 -6.28 -7.38
C HIS A 32 -8.57 -6.81 -8.84
N PRO A 33 -7.59 -6.34 -9.64
CA PRO A 33 -7.51 -6.68 -11.06
C PRO A 33 -7.31 -8.18 -11.28
N GLY A 34 -8.11 -8.77 -12.17
CA GLY A 34 -8.05 -10.19 -12.55
C GLY A 34 -8.67 -11.16 -11.54
N THR A 35 -9.45 -10.67 -10.56
CA THR A 35 -10.14 -11.50 -9.55
C THR A 35 -11.66 -11.39 -9.70
N PRO A 36 -12.45 -12.23 -8.99
CA PRO A 36 -13.91 -12.09 -8.97
C PRO A 36 -14.41 -10.73 -8.49
N ALA A 37 -13.63 -10.00 -7.69
CA ALA A 37 -13.97 -8.69 -7.14
C ALA A 37 -13.40 -7.51 -7.96
N GLU A 38 -12.95 -7.73 -9.20
CA GLU A 38 -12.38 -6.66 -10.03
C GLU A 38 -13.32 -5.45 -10.15
N GLY A 39 -12.82 -4.27 -9.79
CA GLY A 39 -13.56 -3.01 -9.83
C GLY A 39 -14.62 -2.87 -8.74
N LEU A 40 -14.69 -3.78 -7.76
CA LEU A 40 -15.58 -3.68 -6.60
C LEU A 40 -14.84 -3.11 -5.39
N LEU A 41 -15.55 -2.41 -4.52
CA LEU A 41 -15.01 -1.89 -3.27
C LEU A 41 -15.42 -2.82 -2.11
N LEU A 42 -14.44 -3.43 -1.45
CA LEU A 42 -14.58 -4.37 -0.35
C LEU A 42 -14.32 -3.66 0.99
N ASN A 43 -15.43 -3.31 1.62
CA ASN A 43 -15.49 -2.44 2.79
C ASN A 43 -15.57 -3.24 4.10
N VAL A 44 -15.09 -2.63 5.18
CA VAL A 44 -15.47 -2.99 6.54
C VAL A 44 -15.89 -1.73 7.29
N ARG A 45 -17.04 -1.79 7.95
CA ARG A 45 -17.62 -0.65 8.65
C ARG A 45 -17.03 -0.52 10.04
N MET A 46 -16.20 0.51 10.23
CA MET A 46 -15.43 0.76 11.45
C MET A 46 -15.78 2.12 12.07
N VAL A 47 -17.06 2.51 12.05
CA VAL A 47 -17.51 3.87 12.41
C VAL A 47 -17.14 4.33 13.81
N ASN A 48 -16.86 3.40 14.72
CA ASN A 48 -16.45 3.71 16.08
C ASN A 48 -14.93 3.58 16.32
N ALA A 49 -14.13 3.40 15.27
CA ALA A 49 -12.66 3.50 15.38
C ALA A 49 -12.22 4.90 15.83
N THR A 50 -12.91 5.95 15.38
CA THR A 50 -12.66 7.35 15.78
C THR A 50 -13.58 7.83 16.91
N TYR A 51 -14.26 6.89 17.59
CA TYR A 51 -15.23 7.18 18.65
C TYR A 51 -14.66 8.09 19.73
N GLU A 52 -15.51 8.99 20.19
CA GLU A 52 -15.29 9.81 21.37
C GLU A 52 -16.59 9.90 22.15
N ASP A 53 -16.46 10.09 23.45
CA ASP A 53 -17.57 10.53 24.29
C ASP A 53 -17.14 11.77 25.06
N ALA A 54 -17.50 12.94 24.53
CA ALA A 54 -17.06 14.24 25.03
C ALA A 54 -17.80 14.67 26.32
N ARG A 55 -18.55 13.77 26.95
CA ARG A 55 -19.19 14.03 28.24
C ARG A 55 -18.13 14.13 29.35
N PRO A 56 -18.26 15.06 30.32
CA PRO A 56 -17.26 15.24 31.37
C PRO A 56 -16.99 14.00 32.22
N GLU A 57 -17.98 13.11 32.36
CA GLU A 57 -17.86 11.86 33.12
C GLU A 57 -17.21 10.71 32.34
N SER A 58 -16.98 10.87 31.04
CA SER A 58 -16.38 9.84 30.20
C SER A 58 -14.91 9.63 30.58
N THR A 59 -14.51 8.37 30.69
CA THR A 59 -13.11 7.96 30.86
C THR A 59 -12.56 7.28 29.61
N PHE A 60 -13.27 7.37 28.48
CA PHE A 60 -12.87 6.70 27.24
C PHE A 60 -11.69 7.42 26.59
N ASP A 61 -10.63 6.66 26.29
CA ASP A 61 -9.46 7.18 25.58
C ASP A 61 -9.64 7.00 24.06
N ALA A 62 -10.00 8.10 23.39
CA ALA A 62 -10.27 8.13 21.96
C ALA A 62 -9.01 7.93 21.11
N ASP A 63 -7.86 8.47 21.54
CA ASP A 63 -6.61 8.35 20.81
C ASP A 63 -6.06 6.92 20.91
N ALA A 64 -6.10 6.31 22.10
CA ALA A 64 -5.72 4.91 22.25
C ALA A 64 -6.62 3.95 21.45
N ASN A 65 -7.91 4.29 21.27
CA ASN A 65 -8.80 3.51 20.42
C ASN A 65 -8.40 3.57 18.94
N VAL A 66 -8.07 4.76 18.44
CA VAL A 66 -7.52 4.93 17.09
C VAL A 66 -6.19 4.21 16.94
N ASP A 67 -5.29 4.30 17.91
CA ASP A 67 -3.99 3.62 17.87
C ASP A 67 -4.14 2.10 17.72
N ARG A 68 -5.05 1.48 18.48
CA ARG A 68 -5.33 0.05 18.37
C ARG A 68 -5.89 -0.32 16.99
N PHE A 69 -6.74 0.53 16.40
CA PHE A 69 -7.26 0.30 15.05
C PHE A 69 -6.17 0.46 13.99
N LEU A 70 -5.38 1.55 14.05
CA LEU A 70 -4.30 1.83 13.12
C LEU A 70 -3.25 0.70 13.11
N ALA A 71 -2.98 0.11 14.26
CA ALA A 71 -2.08 -1.05 14.39
C ALA A 71 -2.53 -2.29 13.62
N ARG A 72 -3.78 -2.35 13.15
CA ARG A 72 -4.36 -3.49 12.41
C ARG A 72 -4.66 -3.20 10.94
N LEU A 73 -4.43 -1.98 10.46
CA LEU A 73 -4.75 -1.62 9.06
C LEU A 73 -4.08 -2.56 8.05
N ASP A 74 -2.81 -2.88 8.27
CA ASP A 74 -2.04 -3.78 7.41
C ASP A 74 -2.56 -5.22 7.44
N ASP A 75 -3.13 -5.66 8.57
CA ASP A 75 -3.72 -6.99 8.71
C ASP A 75 -5.04 -7.08 7.93
N TYR A 76 -5.91 -6.08 8.04
CA TYR A 76 -7.16 -6.01 7.26
C TYR A 76 -6.89 -5.88 5.76
N GLN A 77 -5.96 -5.02 5.37
CA GLN A 77 -5.58 -4.86 3.97
C GLN A 77 -5.00 -6.16 3.40
N GLY A 78 -4.15 -6.86 4.17
CA GLY A 78 -3.59 -8.15 3.79
C GLY A 78 -4.65 -9.21 3.51
N ALA A 79 -5.82 -9.12 4.16
CA ALA A 79 -6.98 -9.99 3.94
C ALA A 79 -7.97 -9.49 2.86
N GLY A 80 -7.63 -8.44 2.12
CA GLY A 80 -8.41 -8.00 0.97
C GLY A 80 -9.39 -6.86 1.23
N VAL A 81 -9.32 -6.22 2.40
CA VAL A 81 -10.05 -4.97 2.64
C VAL A 81 -9.37 -3.85 1.86
N ASP A 82 -10.12 -3.15 1.01
CA ASP A 82 -9.63 -1.97 0.28
C ASP A 82 -10.30 -0.68 0.76
N ALA A 83 -11.39 -0.77 1.55
CA ALA A 83 -12.08 0.38 2.10
C ALA A 83 -12.53 0.21 3.56
N PHE A 84 -12.61 1.34 4.26
CA PHE A 84 -13.26 1.43 5.57
C PHE A 84 -14.33 2.52 5.58
N THR A 85 -15.37 2.27 6.37
CA THR A 85 -16.41 3.27 6.63
C THR A 85 -16.24 3.89 8.02
N PHE A 86 -16.11 5.22 8.07
CA PHE A 86 -16.09 6.02 9.31
C PHE A 86 -17.22 7.05 9.29
N ASN A 87 -17.55 7.67 10.42
CA ASN A 87 -18.58 8.70 10.45
C ASN A 87 -18.20 9.83 11.42
N LEU A 88 -18.37 11.09 11.02
CA LEU A 88 -18.11 12.28 11.85
C LEU A 88 -19.13 12.46 13.00
N GLN A 89 -20.26 11.77 12.93
CA GLN A 89 -21.18 11.57 14.05
C GLN A 89 -21.12 10.14 14.63
N GLY A 90 -20.07 9.39 14.27
CA GLY A 90 -19.81 8.01 14.68
C GLY A 90 -20.97 7.05 14.43
N GLY A 91 -21.04 5.98 15.22
CA GLY A 91 -22.16 5.04 15.24
C GLY A 91 -22.85 4.97 16.60
N GLY A 92 -23.81 4.05 16.74
CA GLY A 92 -24.43 3.74 18.02
C GLY A 92 -23.56 2.84 18.91
N PRO A 93 -22.90 3.34 19.98
CA PRO A 93 -21.91 2.57 20.76
C PRO A 93 -22.52 1.58 21.75
N SER A 94 -23.85 1.50 21.83
CA SER A 94 -24.55 0.67 22.81
C SER A 94 -25.90 0.20 22.29
N ARG A 95 -26.31 -1.00 22.73
CA ARG A 95 -27.65 -1.55 22.54
C ARG A 95 -28.70 -0.80 23.38
N ASP A 96 -28.30 -0.14 24.47
CA ASP A 96 -29.19 0.71 25.25
C ASP A 96 -29.41 2.04 24.52
N THR A 97 -30.66 2.28 24.10
CA THR A 97 -31.07 3.49 23.39
C THR A 97 -30.86 4.75 24.22
N ALA A 98 -31.05 4.68 25.55
CA ALA A 98 -30.85 5.83 26.44
C ALA A 98 -29.36 6.21 26.47
N HIS A 99 -28.49 5.23 26.69
CA HIS A 99 -27.04 5.44 26.61
C HIS A 99 -26.59 5.93 25.24
N ARG A 100 -27.06 5.30 24.16
CA ARG A 100 -26.74 5.64 22.76
C ARG A 100 -27.03 7.11 22.42
N ARG A 101 -28.11 7.67 22.98
CA ARG A 101 -28.49 9.08 22.79
C ARG A 101 -27.79 10.04 23.74
N ALA A 102 -27.38 9.56 24.92
CA ALA A 102 -26.69 10.36 25.92
C ALA A 102 -25.25 10.68 25.51
N VAL A 103 -24.51 9.70 24.97
CA VAL A 103 -23.14 9.85 24.48
C VAL A 103 -23.00 11.06 23.55
N VAL A 104 -21.89 11.79 23.69
CA VAL A 104 -21.54 12.92 22.82
C VAL A 104 -20.41 12.50 21.89
N ASN A 105 -20.78 11.89 20.76
CA ASN A 105 -19.86 11.47 19.71
C ASN A 105 -20.12 12.26 18.43
N SER A 106 -19.53 13.45 18.31
CA SER A 106 -19.75 14.28 17.12
C SER A 106 -18.62 15.27 16.89
N ALA A 107 -18.13 15.30 15.65
CA ALA A 107 -17.19 16.29 15.14
C ALA A 107 -17.84 17.68 14.96
N PHE A 108 -19.17 17.79 15.02
CA PHE A 108 -19.88 19.04 14.80
C PHE A 108 -20.17 19.77 16.12
N ASN A 109 -20.05 21.08 16.07
CA ASN A 109 -20.67 22.00 17.02
C ASN A 109 -22.14 22.21 16.63
N THR A 110 -22.89 22.88 17.51
CA THR A 110 -24.34 23.07 17.33
C THR A 110 -24.72 23.87 16.09
N ASP A 111 -23.81 24.73 15.61
CA ASP A 111 -23.98 25.57 14.42
C ASP A 111 -23.48 24.90 13.12
N GLY A 112 -23.02 23.65 13.19
CA GLY A 112 -22.43 22.93 12.06
C GLY A 112 -20.94 23.18 11.84
N SER A 113 -20.29 24.07 12.60
CA SER A 113 -18.83 24.19 12.57
C SER A 113 -18.15 22.93 13.13
N LEU A 114 -16.90 22.66 12.74
CA LEU A 114 -16.19 21.44 13.11
C LEU A 114 -15.28 21.62 14.33
N LYS A 115 -15.10 20.55 15.11
CA LYS A 115 -14.21 20.48 16.27
C LYS A 115 -12.81 20.05 15.83
N PRO A 116 -11.77 20.90 15.95
CA PRO A 116 -10.43 20.59 15.46
C PRO A 116 -9.82 19.31 16.05
N ALA A 117 -10.02 19.04 17.34
CA ALA A 117 -9.48 17.85 17.99
C ALA A 117 -10.08 16.54 17.43
N TYR A 118 -11.38 16.52 17.14
CA TYR A 118 -12.03 15.37 16.52
C TYR A 118 -11.49 15.15 15.09
N LEU A 119 -11.38 16.23 14.31
CA LEU A 119 -10.87 16.16 12.94
C LEU A 119 -9.41 15.71 12.89
N ALA A 120 -8.56 16.17 13.79
CA ALA A 120 -7.17 15.72 13.86
C ALA A 120 -7.09 14.20 14.05
N ARG A 121 -7.97 13.62 14.88
CA ARG A 121 -8.06 12.18 15.09
C ARG A 121 -8.56 11.44 13.84
N VAL A 122 -9.58 11.96 13.17
CA VAL A 122 -10.08 11.37 11.91
C VAL A 122 -9.02 11.46 10.81
N GLU A 123 -8.33 12.60 10.67
CA GLU A 123 -7.29 12.82 9.67
C GLU A 123 -6.13 11.83 9.80
N ARG A 124 -5.76 11.45 11.03
CA ARG A 124 -4.77 10.39 11.27
C ARG A 124 -5.17 9.08 10.59
N VAL A 125 -6.45 8.71 10.66
CA VAL A 125 -6.99 7.52 9.98
C VAL A 125 -7.01 7.71 8.47
N LEU A 126 -7.49 8.85 7.97
CA LEU A 126 -7.55 9.12 6.53
C LEU A 126 -6.16 9.04 5.89
N ARG A 127 -5.13 9.62 6.53
CA ARG A 127 -3.74 9.58 6.08
C ARG A 127 -3.14 8.19 6.16
N ALA A 128 -3.39 7.45 7.24
CA ALA A 128 -2.90 6.08 7.35
C ALA A 128 -3.50 5.15 6.28
N CYS A 129 -4.76 5.36 5.91
CA CYS A 129 -5.40 4.71 4.77
C CYS A 129 -4.81 5.19 3.43
N ASP A 130 -4.54 6.48 3.26
CA ASP A 130 -3.93 7.04 2.04
C ASP A 130 -2.55 6.43 1.76
N GLU A 131 -1.69 6.35 2.78
CA GLU A 131 -0.37 5.70 2.70
C GLU A 131 -0.46 4.23 2.26
N ARG A 132 -1.62 3.60 2.45
CA ARG A 132 -1.91 2.21 2.13
C ARG A 132 -2.66 2.04 0.83
N GLY A 133 -3.04 3.09 0.10
CA GLY A 133 -3.89 2.89 -1.08
C GLY A 133 -5.32 2.48 -0.74
N MET A 134 -5.78 2.73 0.48
CA MET A 134 -7.12 2.36 0.95
C MET A 134 -8.08 3.53 0.82
N VAL A 135 -9.32 3.22 0.45
CA VAL A 135 -10.40 4.18 0.33
C VAL A 135 -11.12 4.35 1.67
N VAL A 136 -11.60 5.55 1.95
CA VAL A 136 -12.45 5.83 3.10
C VAL A 136 -13.82 6.29 2.63
N ILE A 137 -14.87 5.59 3.07
CA ILE A 137 -16.25 6.09 3.00
C ILE A 137 -16.49 6.90 4.28
N LEU A 138 -16.48 8.23 4.18
CA LEU A 138 -16.66 9.11 5.33
C LEU A 138 -18.11 9.59 5.42
N GLY A 139 -18.84 9.08 6.42
CA GLY A 139 -20.16 9.54 6.83
C GLY A 139 -20.12 10.89 7.55
N LEU A 140 -21.13 11.73 7.35
CA LEU A 140 -21.28 12.98 8.12
C LEU A 140 -22.27 12.84 9.27
N PHE A 141 -23.50 12.40 8.97
CA PHE A 141 -24.60 12.42 9.94
C PHE A 141 -25.05 11.02 10.37
N TYR A 142 -25.40 10.92 11.65
CA TYR A 142 -25.90 9.69 12.27
C TYR A 142 -27.11 10.01 13.15
N GLU A 143 -28.15 9.16 13.12
CA GLU A 143 -29.48 9.47 13.70
C GLU A 143 -29.39 9.93 15.16
N ALA A 144 -28.60 9.19 15.97
CA ALA A 144 -28.52 9.38 17.41
C ALA A 144 -27.86 10.71 17.81
N GLN A 145 -27.07 11.29 16.91
CA GLN A 145 -26.31 12.52 17.14
C GLN A 145 -26.89 13.71 16.37
N SER A 146 -27.83 13.47 15.44
CA SER A 146 -28.42 14.52 14.60
C SER A 146 -28.97 15.71 15.39
N ALA A 147 -29.59 15.46 16.54
CA ALA A 147 -30.13 16.50 17.44
C ALA A 147 -29.08 17.40 18.13
N ARG A 148 -27.79 17.17 17.90
CA ARG A 148 -26.73 18.10 18.33
C ARG A 148 -26.63 19.32 17.43
N LEU A 149 -27.10 19.24 16.19
CA LEU A 149 -27.23 20.37 15.29
C LEU A 149 -28.49 21.16 15.67
N ALA A 150 -28.40 22.50 15.67
CA ALA A 150 -29.47 23.35 16.17
C ALA A 150 -30.70 23.31 15.25
N ASP A 151 -30.48 23.31 13.93
CA ASP A 151 -31.50 23.44 12.90
C ASP A 151 -30.97 22.95 11.53
N GLU A 152 -31.78 23.09 10.48
CA GLU A 152 -31.41 22.68 9.12
C GLU A 152 -30.31 23.56 8.50
N ASP A 153 -30.13 24.80 8.96
CA ASP A 153 -29.04 25.66 8.51
C ASP A 153 -27.70 25.17 9.09
N ALA A 154 -27.69 24.71 10.35
CA ALA A 154 -26.55 24.02 10.93
C ALA A 154 -26.23 22.70 10.20
N VAL A 155 -27.23 21.97 9.71
CA VAL A 155 -26.99 20.77 8.85
C VAL A 155 -26.28 21.16 7.55
N ARG A 156 -26.78 22.18 6.84
CA ARG A 156 -26.15 22.68 5.60
C ARG A 156 -24.73 23.19 5.86
N ALA A 157 -24.54 23.97 6.92
CA ALA A 157 -23.24 24.47 7.35
C ALA A 157 -22.27 23.31 7.65
N GLY A 158 -22.76 22.25 8.30
CA GLY A 158 -21.99 21.03 8.56
C GLY A 158 -21.50 20.34 7.29
N VAL A 159 -22.36 20.20 6.27
CA VAL A 159 -21.95 19.64 4.96
C VAL A 159 -20.84 20.49 4.34
N VAL A 160 -21.04 21.82 4.24
CA VAL A 160 -20.05 22.73 3.64
C VAL A 160 -18.74 22.70 4.42
N ALA A 161 -18.79 22.73 5.75
CA ALA A 161 -17.61 22.70 6.60
C ALA A 161 -16.81 21.40 6.41
N ALA A 162 -17.48 20.24 6.40
CA ALA A 162 -16.82 18.94 6.25
C ALA A 162 -16.17 18.78 4.87
N VAL A 163 -16.87 19.18 3.79
CA VAL A 163 -16.33 19.11 2.42
C VAL A 163 -15.17 20.10 2.24
N THR A 164 -15.27 21.29 2.82
CA THR A 164 -14.18 22.28 2.80
C THR A 164 -12.94 21.75 3.52
N TRP A 165 -13.11 21.19 4.72
CA TRP A 165 -12.02 20.58 5.47
C TRP A 165 -11.36 19.44 4.68
N LEU A 166 -12.13 18.51 4.12
CA LEU A 166 -11.58 17.42 3.28
C LEU A 166 -10.75 17.99 2.11
N ARG A 167 -11.26 19.01 1.43
CA ARG A 167 -10.53 19.66 0.34
C ARG A 167 -9.21 20.27 0.81
N GLU A 168 -9.19 20.89 1.99
CA GLU A 168 -7.99 21.49 2.60
C GLU A 168 -6.96 20.45 3.04
N THR A 169 -7.37 19.25 3.47
CA THR A 169 -6.42 18.16 3.80
C THR A 169 -5.59 17.70 2.59
N GLY A 170 -6.09 17.94 1.37
CA GLY A 170 -5.49 17.49 0.11
C GLY A 170 -5.71 16.01 -0.19
N LEU A 171 -6.33 15.24 0.71
CA LEU A 171 -6.54 13.81 0.54
C LEU A 171 -7.52 13.53 -0.61
N ARG A 172 -7.25 12.47 -1.35
CA ARG A 172 -8.03 12.05 -2.54
C ARG A 172 -8.46 10.59 -2.47
N ASN A 173 -8.27 9.93 -1.33
CA ASN A 173 -8.69 8.56 -1.05
C ASN A 173 -10.03 8.50 -0.30
N VAL A 174 -10.79 9.60 -0.26
CA VAL A 174 -12.03 9.72 0.52
C VAL A 174 -13.22 9.90 -0.43
N VAL A 175 -14.29 9.15 -0.17
CA VAL A 175 -15.63 9.36 -0.73
C VAL A 175 -16.60 9.72 0.39
N LEU A 176 -17.64 10.47 0.07
CA LEU A 176 -18.53 11.05 1.06
C LEU A 176 -19.87 10.32 1.15
N GLU A 177 -20.29 9.99 2.36
CA GLU A 177 -21.67 9.63 2.69
C GLU A 177 -22.31 10.78 3.48
N ILE A 178 -23.36 11.41 2.95
CA ILE A 178 -24.01 12.54 3.63
C ILE A 178 -24.67 12.09 4.95
N ALA A 179 -25.41 10.99 4.93
CA ALA A 179 -26.03 10.45 6.13
C ALA A 179 -26.16 8.93 6.06
N ASN A 180 -25.81 8.28 7.17
CA ASN A 180 -26.00 6.85 7.38
C ASN A 180 -27.50 6.57 7.60
N GLU A 181 -28.11 5.73 6.75
CA GLU A 181 -29.53 5.38 6.78
C GLU A 181 -30.44 6.60 6.85
N TYR A 182 -30.35 7.50 5.86
CA TYR A 182 -30.93 8.84 5.98
C TYR A 182 -32.43 8.83 6.34
N ASP A 183 -33.19 7.86 5.84
CA ASP A 183 -34.62 7.70 6.08
C ASP A 183 -34.98 7.10 7.45
N HIS A 184 -33.98 6.90 8.34
CA HIS A 184 -34.19 6.45 9.71
C HIS A 184 -35.06 7.45 10.51
N PRO A 185 -36.12 6.99 11.22
CA PRO A 185 -37.08 7.87 11.90
C PRO A 185 -36.47 8.67 13.06
N GLY A 186 -35.29 8.27 13.54
CA GLY A 186 -34.54 8.95 14.60
C GLY A 186 -33.89 10.27 14.19
N PHE A 187 -33.71 10.54 12.90
CA PHE A 187 -33.25 11.85 12.44
C PHE A 187 -34.28 12.94 12.77
N VAL A 188 -33.84 13.97 13.49
CA VAL A 188 -34.73 15.06 13.94
C VAL A 188 -34.93 16.16 12.90
N HIS A 189 -34.00 16.30 11.94
CA HIS A 189 -34.04 17.31 10.89
C HIS A 189 -34.66 16.73 9.59
N PRO A 190 -35.82 17.23 9.14
CA PRO A 190 -36.48 16.75 7.92
C PRO A 190 -35.63 16.79 6.66
N ILE A 191 -34.73 17.78 6.52
CA ILE A 191 -33.79 17.88 5.41
C ILE A 191 -32.90 16.63 5.25
N ILE A 192 -32.57 15.93 6.35
CA ILE A 192 -31.77 14.70 6.27
C ILE A 192 -32.66 13.53 5.83
N ARG A 193 -33.81 13.34 6.48
CA ARG A 193 -34.60 12.11 6.36
C ARG A 193 -35.57 12.01 5.20
N ARG A 194 -35.70 13.08 4.42
CA ARG A 194 -36.54 13.09 3.22
C ARG A 194 -35.66 12.94 1.99
N PRO A 195 -36.04 12.11 1.01
CA PRO A 195 -35.24 11.93 -0.19
C PRO A 195 -34.93 13.25 -0.92
N SER A 196 -35.90 14.17 -1.01
CA SER A 196 -35.69 15.52 -1.59
C SER A 196 -34.69 16.39 -0.83
N GLY A 197 -34.70 16.34 0.50
CA GLY A 197 -33.71 17.05 1.31
C GLY A 197 -32.32 16.41 1.21
N MET A 198 -32.25 15.09 1.11
CA MET A 198 -30.99 14.40 0.87
C MET A 198 -30.38 14.76 -0.49
N VAL A 199 -31.20 14.88 -1.54
CA VAL A 199 -30.76 15.39 -2.84
C VAL A 199 -30.20 16.81 -2.70
N GLU A 200 -30.85 17.70 -1.96
CA GLU A 200 -30.34 19.06 -1.68
C GLU A 200 -28.96 19.02 -1.01
N LEU A 201 -28.75 18.15 -0.02
CA LEU A 201 -27.47 18.04 0.69
C LEU A 201 -26.35 17.43 -0.19
N ILE A 202 -26.68 16.46 -1.06
CA ILE A 202 -25.74 15.91 -2.05
C ILE A 202 -25.29 17.01 -3.02
N GLU A 203 -26.23 17.78 -3.56
CA GLU A 203 -25.90 18.87 -4.49
C GLU A 203 -25.12 20.00 -3.80
N LEU A 204 -25.40 20.28 -2.53
CA LEU A 204 -24.62 21.23 -1.74
C LEU A 204 -23.16 20.78 -1.55
N ALA A 205 -22.93 19.50 -1.23
CA ALA A 205 -21.59 18.94 -1.15
C ALA A 205 -20.86 19.03 -2.50
N ARG A 206 -21.55 18.66 -3.59
CA ARG A 206 -21.02 18.71 -4.97
C ARG A 206 -20.67 20.13 -5.40
N ALA A 207 -21.49 21.12 -5.04
CA ALA A 207 -21.20 22.53 -5.32
C ALA A 207 -19.97 23.03 -4.55
N THR A 208 -19.69 22.47 -3.37
CA THR A 208 -18.54 22.83 -2.53
C THR A 208 -17.23 22.22 -3.07
N TRP A 209 -17.29 20.97 -3.56
CA TRP A 209 -16.17 20.30 -4.22
C TRP A 209 -16.65 19.34 -5.33
N PRO A 210 -16.61 19.78 -6.61
CA PRO A 210 -17.16 19.02 -7.74
C PRO A 210 -16.50 17.67 -8.04
N GLU A 211 -15.24 17.47 -7.63
CA GLU A 211 -14.49 16.23 -7.86
C GLU A 211 -14.73 15.17 -6.77
N LEU A 212 -15.35 15.54 -5.64
CA LEU A 212 -15.62 14.60 -4.55
C LEU A 212 -16.78 13.68 -4.95
N LEU A 213 -16.56 12.36 -4.82
CA LEU A 213 -17.61 11.36 -5.02
C LEU A 213 -18.53 11.34 -3.79
N ILE A 214 -19.84 11.48 -3.99
CA ILE A 214 -20.82 11.71 -2.92
C ILE A 214 -21.99 10.73 -3.05
N SER A 215 -22.46 10.20 -1.93
CA SER A 215 -23.67 9.38 -1.84
C SER A 215 -24.39 9.57 -0.49
N ALA A 216 -25.47 8.80 -0.28
CA ALA A 216 -26.15 8.62 0.98
C ALA A 216 -26.74 7.20 1.04
N SER A 217 -26.78 6.60 2.23
CA SER A 217 -27.25 5.23 2.38
C SER A 217 -28.71 5.11 2.80
N GLY A 218 -29.37 4.05 2.34
CA GLY A 218 -30.71 3.69 2.79
C GLY A 218 -30.69 2.68 3.93
N LEU A 219 -31.84 2.47 4.59
CA LEU A 219 -32.01 1.49 5.67
C LEU A 219 -31.65 0.04 5.27
N GLY A 220 -31.37 -0.79 6.30
CA GLY A 220 -31.03 -2.22 6.25
C GLY A 220 -31.90 -3.18 5.43
N HIS A 221 -32.97 -2.71 4.79
CA HIS A 221 -33.83 -3.46 3.87
C HIS A 221 -33.31 -3.56 2.43
N GLY A 222 -32.12 -3.01 2.15
CA GLY A 222 -31.43 -3.11 0.86
C GLY A 222 -32.02 -2.25 -0.25
N ARG A 223 -32.65 -1.12 0.08
CA ARG A 223 -33.27 -0.19 -0.90
C ARG A 223 -32.79 1.23 -0.64
N VAL A 224 -32.69 2.00 -1.72
CA VAL A 224 -32.38 3.44 -1.69
C VAL A 224 -33.40 4.14 -2.61
N ALA A 225 -33.87 5.33 -2.23
CA ALA A 225 -34.86 6.05 -3.02
C ALA A 225 -34.29 6.42 -4.42
N PRO A 226 -35.06 6.29 -5.51
CA PRO A 226 -34.57 6.54 -6.86
C PRO A 226 -33.97 7.93 -7.07
N GLU A 227 -34.53 8.96 -6.44
CA GLU A 227 -34.01 10.34 -6.52
C GLU A 227 -32.64 10.50 -5.83
N VAL A 228 -32.41 9.80 -4.72
CA VAL A 228 -31.11 9.78 -4.03
C VAL A 228 -30.08 8.99 -4.85
N VAL A 229 -30.49 7.85 -5.43
CA VAL A 229 -29.66 7.08 -6.38
C VAL A 229 -29.29 7.93 -7.58
N ALA A 230 -30.21 8.74 -8.11
CA ALA A 230 -29.95 9.60 -9.25
C ALA A 230 -28.95 10.73 -8.93
N ALA A 231 -29.03 11.34 -7.74
CA ALA A 231 -28.17 12.44 -7.32
C ALA A 231 -26.75 12.02 -6.88
N GLY A 232 -26.60 10.85 -6.24
CA GLY A 232 -25.30 10.35 -5.77
C GLY A 232 -24.43 9.75 -6.90
N ASP A 233 -23.11 9.71 -6.72
CA ASP A 233 -22.17 9.14 -7.71
C ASP A 233 -22.11 7.60 -7.66
N PHE A 234 -22.44 7.02 -6.51
CA PHE A 234 -22.49 5.58 -6.22
C PHE A 234 -23.68 5.26 -5.29
N VAL A 235 -23.99 3.98 -5.10
CA VAL A 235 -25.17 3.54 -4.33
C VAL A 235 -24.78 2.74 -3.09
N LEU A 236 -25.30 3.14 -1.92
CA LEU A 236 -25.00 2.54 -0.63
C LEU A 236 -26.25 1.87 0.00
N PRO A 237 -26.61 0.63 -0.37
CA PRO A 237 -27.59 -0.14 0.39
C PRO A 237 -26.99 -0.66 1.70
N HIS A 238 -27.84 -0.91 2.70
CA HIS A 238 -27.52 -1.69 3.88
C HIS A 238 -28.32 -3.02 3.86
N PHE A 239 -27.75 -4.10 4.40
CA PHE A 239 -28.36 -5.43 4.40
C PHE A 239 -28.61 -6.06 5.78
N ASN A 240 -28.45 -5.29 6.87
CA ASN A 240 -28.76 -5.73 8.25
C ASN A 240 -30.10 -6.48 8.38
N GLY A 241 -31.16 -5.97 7.75
CA GLY A 241 -32.51 -6.54 7.78
C GLY A 241 -32.86 -7.39 6.55
N THR A 242 -31.89 -7.73 5.72
CA THR A 242 -32.09 -8.46 4.45
C THR A 242 -31.48 -9.86 4.55
N ASP A 243 -32.32 -10.89 4.45
CA ASP A 243 -31.85 -12.28 4.38
C ASP A 243 -30.93 -12.49 3.16
N VAL A 244 -29.93 -13.37 3.30
CA VAL A 244 -28.95 -13.65 2.24
C VAL A 244 -29.62 -14.03 0.91
N ALA A 245 -30.68 -14.83 0.95
CA ALA A 245 -31.44 -15.23 -0.24
C ALA A 245 -32.13 -14.06 -0.96
N GLY A 246 -32.39 -12.96 -0.25
CA GLY A 246 -33.01 -11.75 -0.78
C GLY A 246 -32.02 -10.75 -1.41
N ILE A 247 -30.73 -10.86 -1.08
CA ILE A 247 -29.68 -9.93 -1.55
C ILE A 247 -29.61 -9.83 -3.08
N PRO A 248 -29.59 -10.93 -3.86
CA PRO A 248 -29.51 -10.84 -5.32
C PRO A 248 -30.65 -10.04 -5.95
N ALA A 249 -31.87 -10.18 -5.45
CA ALA A 249 -33.04 -9.46 -5.95
C ALA A 249 -32.98 -7.96 -5.62
N ARG A 250 -32.38 -7.58 -4.48
CA ARG A 250 -32.15 -6.17 -4.13
C ARG A 250 -31.08 -5.56 -5.02
N LEU A 251 -29.96 -6.26 -5.22
CA LEU A 251 -28.87 -5.78 -6.06
C LEU A 251 -29.29 -5.61 -7.52
N ALA A 252 -30.04 -6.55 -8.09
CA ALA A 252 -30.55 -6.43 -9.47
C ALA A 252 -31.35 -5.13 -9.71
N ALA A 253 -32.05 -4.61 -8.69
CA ALA A 253 -32.77 -3.35 -8.79
C ALA A 253 -31.85 -2.12 -8.71
N LEU A 254 -30.77 -2.20 -7.93
CA LEU A 254 -29.83 -1.09 -7.72
C LEU A 254 -28.79 -0.98 -8.83
N THR A 255 -28.27 -2.11 -9.32
CA THR A 255 -27.26 -2.14 -10.39
C THR A 255 -27.83 -1.68 -11.73
N ALA A 256 -29.16 -1.71 -11.92
CA ALA A 256 -29.84 -1.13 -13.07
C ALA A 256 -29.61 0.39 -13.23
N SER A 257 -29.12 1.08 -12.20
CA SER A 257 -28.74 2.49 -12.26
C SER A 257 -27.47 2.76 -13.10
N GLY A 258 -26.65 1.72 -13.37
CA GLY A 258 -25.36 1.87 -14.04
C GLY A 258 -24.26 2.50 -13.18
N LYS A 259 -24.51 2.69 -11.88
CA LYS A 259 -23.55 3.21 -10.91
C LYS A 259 -22.93 2.08 -10.08
N PRO A 260 -21.72 2.24 -9.54
CA PRO A 260 -21.16 1.29 -8.60
C PRO A 260 -22.07 1.14 -7.37
N VAL A 261 -22.27 -0.10 -6.93
CA VAL A 261 -23.05 -0.43 -5.72
C VAL A 261 -22.11 -1.04 -4.70
N VAL A 262 -22.15 -0.55 -3.46
CA VAL A 262 -21.38 -1.09 -2.35
C VAL A 262 -22.32 -1.25 -1.17
N CYS A 263 -22.55 -2.47 -0.69
CA CYS A 263 -23.21 -2.63 0.60
C CYS A 263 -22.34 -1.96 1.66
N ASN A 264 -22.81 -0.87 2.25
CA ASN A 264 -22.01 -0.09 3.20
C ASN A 264 -22.01 -0.74 4.58
N GLU A 265 -23.06 -1.50 4.90
CA GLU A 265 -23.29 -2.09 6.22
C GLU A 265 -24.13 -3.37 6.13
N ASP A 266 -23.59 -4.47 6.64
CA ASP A 266 -24.30 -5.72 6.90
C ASP A 266 -23.79 -6.36 8.19
N ASP A 267 -24.69 -6.65 9.13
CA ASP A 267 -24.39 -7.14 10.48
C ASP A 267 -24.32 -8.67 10.62
N LYS A 268 -24.37 -9.38 9.49
CA LYS A 268 -24.12 -10.82 9.42
C LYS A 268 -22.68 -11.15 9.84
N SER A 269 -22.46 -12.39 10.26
CA SER A 269 -21.13 -12.94 10.59
C SER A 269 -20.98 -14.40 10.14
N GLY A 270 -19.74 -14.88 10.12
CA GLY A 270 -19.33 -16.23 9.71
C GLY A 270 -19.89 -16.62 8.34
N ALA A 271 -20.37 -17.85 8.23
CA ALA A 271 -20.96 -18.40 7.01
C ALA A 271 -22.04 -17.51 6.37
N ASN A 272 -22.82 -16.76 7.14
CA ASN A 272 -23.84 -15.86 6.60
C ASN A 272 -23.22 -14.61 5.96
N ALA A 273 -22.18 -14.04 6.58
CA ALA A 273 -21.41 -12.94 5.99
C ALA A 273 -20.69 -13.41 4.71
N VAL A 274 -20.10 -14.61 4.72
CA VAL A 274 -19.47 -15.22 3.53
C VAL A 274 -20.49 -15.37 2.39
N ALA A 275 -21.68 -15.88 2.68
CA ALA A 275 -22.71 -16.06 1.67
C ALA A 275 -23.22 -14.71 1.13
N ALA A 276 -23.36 -13.69 1.98
CA ALA A 276 -23.73 -12.34 1.57
C ALA A 276 -22.64 -11.67 0.72
N LEU A 277 -21.37 -11.78 1.11
CA LEU A 277 -20.22 -11.32 0.33
C LEU A 277 -20.22 -11.94 -1.08
N ARG A 278 -20.31 -13.27 -1.17
CA ARG A 278 -20.32 -13.99 -2.45
C ARG A 278 -21.52 -13.59 -3.31
N ALA A 279 -22.69 -13.39 -2.70
CA ALA A 279 -23.87 -12.90 -3.41
C ALA A 279 -23.69 -11.48 -3.97
N CYS A 280 -23.02 -10.59 -3.23
CA CYS A 280 -22.71 -9.23 -3.69
C CYS A 280 -21.70 -9.25 -4.84
N VAL A 281 -20.58 -9.95 -4.67
CA VAL A 281 -19.53 -10.06 -5.70
C VAL A 281 -20.08 -10.67 -6.99
N ALA A 282 -20.87 -11.75 -6.90
CA ALA A 282 -21.50 -12.37 -8.05
C ALA A 282 -22.49 -11.45 -8.80
N ALA A 283 -23.06 -10.46 -8.11
CA ALA A 283 -23.95 -9.46 -8.68
C ALA A 283 -23.22 -8.17 -9.13
N GLY A 284 -21.88 -8.12 -9.03
CA GLY A 284 -21.08 -6.95 -9.38
C GLY A 284 -21.21 -5.79 -8.38
N ALA A 285 -21.38 -6.11 -7.10
CA ALA A 285 -21.47 -5.12 -6.03
C ALA A 285 -20.42 -5.37 -4.94
N GLY A 286 -19.89 -4.29 -4.38
CA GLY A 286 -19.05 -4.31 -3.18
C GLY A 286 -19.83 -4.74 -1.93
N TYR A 287 -19.12 -5.17 -0.89
CA TYR A 287 -19.71 -5.63 0.37
C TYR A 287 -19.02 -5.00 1.58
N GLY A 288 -19.80 -4.74 2.63
CA GLY A 288 -19.39 -4.05 3.85
C GLY A 288 -19.78 -4.85 5.08
N LEU A 289 -18.79 -5.41 5.78
CA LEU A 289 -19.04 -6.14 7.04
C LEU A 289 -19.16 -5.17 8.22
N MET A 290 -20.10 -5.41 9.13
CA MET A 290 -20.16 -4.78 10.44
C MET A 290 -20.33 -5.84 11.54
N LEU A 291 -19.46 -5.85 12.55
CA LEU A 291 -19.56 -6.83 13.65
C LEU A 291 -20.05 -6.14 14.91
N ASN A 292 -21.36 -6.24 15.13
CA ASN A 292 -22.07 -5.55 16.20
C ASN A 292 -21.38 -5.67 17.57
N ASP A 293 -21.07 -6.90 17.98
CA ASP A 293 -20.56 -7.19 19.32
C ASP A 293 -19.04 -6.96 19.47
N LEU A 294 -18.35 -6.55 18.41
CA LEU A 294 -16.90 -6.35 18.41
C LEU A 294 -16.49 -4.90 18.08
N ASN A 295 -16.97 -4.35 16.97
CA ASN A 295 -16.56 -3.04 16.47
C ASN A 295 -17.65 -1.96 16.49
N GLN A 296 -18.91 -2.33 16.77
CA GLN A 296 -20.02 -1.38 16.87
C GLN A 296 -20.38 -1.01 18.31
N TYR A 297 -20.33 -1.94 19.26
CA TYR A 297 -20.70 -1.69 20.66
C TYR A 297 -19.47 -1.67 21.59
N LEU A 298 -19.54 -0.90 22.67
CA LEU A 298 -18.48 -0.83 23.67
C LEU A 298 -18.35 -2.16 24.46
N PRO A 299 -17.13 -2.60 24.79
CA PRO A 299 -15.84 -2.04 24.36
C PRO A 299 -15.50 -2.41 22.89
N PHE A 300 -14.89 -1.48 22.15
CA PHE A 300 -14.47 -1.76 20.77
C PHE A 300 -13.13 -2.50 20.75
N GLU A 301 -13.07 -3.54 19.92
CA GLU A 301 -11.88 -4.34 19.70
C GLU A 301 -11.54 -4.45 18.21
N TRP A 302 -10.24 -4.53 17.91
CA TRP A 302 -9.69 -4.61 16.56
C TRP A 302 -8.63 -5.71 16.52
N HIS A 303 -8.96 -6.87 15.97
CA HIS A 303 -8.07 -8.03 15.88
C HIS A 303 -7.67 -8.37 14.44
N GLY A 304 -7.98 -7.49 13.48
CA GLY A 304 -7.68 -7.75 12.08
C GLY A 304 -8.56 -8.88 11.52
N PRO A 305 -8.01 -9.75 10.66
CA PRO A 305 -8.74 -10.92 10.13
C PRO A 305 -9.26 -11.90 11.20
N ALA A 306 -8.74 -11.83 12.43
CA ALA A 306 -9.23 -12.65 13.54
C ALA A 306 -10.62 -12.25 14.04
N ASP A 307 -11.13 -11.09 13.64
CA ASP A 307 -12.48 -10.62 13.99
C ASP A 307 -13.57 -11.56 13.45
N ASP A 308 -13.38 -12.09 12.23
CA ASP A 308 -14.24 -13.10 11.60
C ASP A 308 -13.40 -13.93 10.59
N PRO A 309 -12.68 -14.96 11.05
CA PRO A 309 -11.72 -15.68 10.21
C PRO A 309 -12.34 -16.32 8.96
N GLU A 310 -13.61 -16.73 9.04
CA GLU A 310 -14.32 -17.34 7.91
C GLU A 310 -14.62 -16.28 6.84
N PHE A 311 -15.10 -15.11 7.24
CA PHE A 311 -15.35 -13.99 6.34
C PHE A 311 -14.06 -13.51 5.69
N TYR A 312 -13.00 -13.23 6.46
CA TYR A 312 -11.77 -12.66 5.89
C TYR A 312 -11.02 -13.65 5.00
N ALA A 313 -11.13 -14.96 5.24
CA ALA A 313 -10.63 -15.96 4.30
C ALA A 313 -11.38 -15.90 2.96
N ALA A 314 -12.71 -15.78 2.99
CA ALA A 314 -13.52 -15.64 1.78
C ALA A 314 -13.28 -14.28 1.08
N LEU A 315 -13.07 -13.21 1.86
CA LEU A 315 -12.72 -11.89 1.34
C LEU A 315 -11.38 -11.95 0.58
N ALA A 316 -10.37 -12.57 1.17
CA ALA A 316 -9.06 -12.75 0.57
C ALA A 316 -9.14 -13.60 -0.73
N GLU A 317 -9.99 -14.62 -0.77
CA GLU A 317 -10.25 -15.45 -1.97
C GLU A 317 -10.85 -14.62 -3.12
N VAL A 318 -11.92 -13.84 -2.86
CA VAL A 318 -12.59 -13.08 -3.93
C VAL A 318 -11.78 -11.86 -4.39
N SER A 319 -10.96 -11.30 -3.50
CA SER A 319 -10.12 -10.11 -3.74
C SER A 319 -8.73 -10.43 -4.30
N GLY A 320 -8.29 -11.69 -4.22
CA GLY A 320 -6.92 -12.12 -4.54
C GLY A 320 -5.87 -11.53 -3.61
N ALA A 321 -6.19 -11.34 -2.33
CA ALA A 321 -5.34 -10.63 -1.39
C ALA A 321 -3.99 -11.31 -1.12
N PRO A 322 -2.93 -10.55 -0.78
CA PRO A 322 -1.58 -11.08 -0.57
C PRO A 322 -1.46 -12.07 0.59
N ASP A 323 -2.26 -11.99 1.65
CA ASP A 323 -2.17 -12.97 2.74
C ASP A 323 -2.91 -14.30 2.42
N ALA A 324 -3.69 -14.34 1.34
CA ALA A 324 -4.11 -15.60 0.69
C ALA A 324 -3.08 -16.09 -0.35
N ALA A 325 -2.04 -15.31 -0.63
CA ALA A 325 -0.96 -15.75 -1.51
C ALA A 325 -0.19 -16.89 -0.84
N TYR A 326 0.20 -17.86 -1.65
CA TYR A 326 1.08 -18.91 -1.19
C TYR A 326 2.50 -18.37 -1.01
N TYR A 327 3.04 -18.51 0.19
CA TYR A 327 4.44 -18.26 0.51
C TYR A 327 5.16 -19.60 0.65
N PRO A 328 6.09 -19.95 -0.25
CA PRO A 328 6.77 -21.23 -0.19
C PRO A 328 7.57 -21.35 1.11
N PRO A 329 7.55 -22.52 1.78
CA PRO A 329 8.55 -22.79 2.81
C PRO A 329 9.97 -22.78 2.20
N PRO A 330 11.02 -22.83 3.04
CA PRO A 330 12.39 -23.00 2.56
C PRO A 330 12.53 -24.21 1.63
N GLU A 331 13.56 -24.21 0.75
CA GLU A 331 13.80 -25.36 -0.14
C GLU A 331 14.05 -26.65 0.66
N SER A 332 14.66 -26.58 1.85
CA SER A 332 14.80 -27.74 2.76
C SER A 332 13.49 -28.37 3.21
N GLN A 333 12.38 -27.64 3.07
CA GLN A 333 11.02 -28.02 3.48
C GLN A 333 10.07 -28.16 2.28
N GLY A 334 10.61 -28.33 1.07
CA GLY A 334 9.84 -28.60 -0.14
C GLY A 334 9.60 -27.40 -1.05
N GLY A 335 9.99 -26.19 -0.64
CA GLY A 335 10.06 -25.02 -1.52
C GLY A 335 8.73 -24.67 -2.21
N TRP A 336 8.82 -24.32 -3.49
CA TRP A 336 7.67 -23.92 -4.30
C TRP A 336 6.74 -25.10 -4.63
N ARG A 337 5.43 -24.89 -4.45
CA ARG A 337 4.42 -25.77 -5.07
C ARG A 337 4.46 -25.61 -6.60
N GLN A 338 4.54 -26.73 -7.31
CA GLN A 338 4.72 -26.75 -8.76
C GLN A 338 3.45 -27.23 -9.48
N LEU A 339 3.17 -26.63 -10.64
CA LEU A 339 2.16 -27.13 -11.58
C LEU A 339 2.85 -27.78 -12.78
N THR A 340 2.53 -29.04 -13.03
CA THR A 340 3.04 -29.81 -14.18
C THR A 340 1.93 -30.30 -15.10
N ASP A 341 0.68 -30.31 -14.62
CA ASP A 341 -0.47 -30.70 -15.41
C ASP A 341 -0.97 -29.53 -16.28
N PRO A 342 -1.19 -29.75 -17.60
CA PRO A 342 -1.67 -28.71 -18.51
C PRO A 342 -3.02 -28.08 -18.12
N ASP A 343 -3.95 -28.85 -17.55
CA ASP A 343 -5.26 -28.33 -17.16
C ASP A 343 -5.16 -27.52 -15.87
N ASP A 344 -4.31 -27.92 -14.92
CA ASP A 344 -4.01 -27.11 -13.74
C ASP A 344 -3.30 -25.80 -14.11
N LEU A 345 -2.37 -25.81 -15.07
CA LEU A 345 -1.72 -24.59 -15.58
C LEU A 345 -2.75 -23.60 -16.15
N ARG A 346 -3.75 -24.09 -16.87
CA ARG A 346 -4.84 -23.26 -17.40
C ARG A 346 -5.75 -22.74 -16.29
N THR A 347 -6.20 -23.62 -15.41
CA THR A 347 -7.25 -23.32 -14.43
C THR A 347 -6.73 -22.55 -13.22
N LEU A 348 -5.59 -22.95 -12.65
CA LEU A 348 -5.02 -22.36 -11.43
C LEU A 348 -4.12 -21.16 -11.76
N ALA A 349 -3.21 -21.31 -12.74
CA ALA A 349 -2.25 -20.26 -13.07
C ALA A 349 -2.72 -19.31 -14.19
N GLY A 350 -3.75 -19.67 -14.97
CA GLY A 350 -4.21 -18.86 -16.09
C GLY A 350 -3.16 -18.77 -17.21
N LEU A 351 -2.41 -19.84 -17.45
CA LEU A 351 -1.34 -19.92 -18.44
C LEU A 351 -1.67 -20.95 -19.51
N ASP A 352 -1.29 -20.65 -20.75
CA ASP A 352 -1.38 -21.59 -21.87
C ASP A 352 -0.15 -22.53 -21.84
N PRO A 353 -0.36 -23.86 -21.68
CA PRO A 353 0.73 -24.83 -21.67
C PRO A 353 1.57 -24.82 -22.96
N ASP A 354 0.95 -24.55 -24.13
CA ASP A 354 1.65 -24.55 -25.41
C ASP A 354 2.57 -23.31 -25.52
N ALA A 355 2.12 -22.17 -25.00
CA ALA A 355 2.95 -20.96 -24.91
C ALA A 355 4.12 -21.15 -23.93
N LEU A 356 3.92 -21.85 -22.80
CA LEU A 356 4.99 -22.18 -21.87
C LEU A 356 6.02 -23.12 -22.50
N ALA A 357 5.58 -24.12 -23.28
CA ALA A 357 6.48 -24.99 -24.02
C ALA A 357 7.32 -24.19 -25.05
N ALA A 358 6.69 -23.30 -25.80
CA ALA A 358 7.39 -22.43 -26.74
C ALA A 358 8.41 -21.51 -26.05
N LEU A 359 8.07 -20.95 -24.87
CA LEU A 359 9.01 -20.17 -24.06
C LEU A 359 10.18 -21.03 -23.59
N ALA A 360 9.93 -22.27 -23.16
CA ALA A 360 10.98 -23.18 -22.72
C ALA A 360 11.97 -23.51 -23.84
N ASP A 361 11.46 -23.77 -25.04
CA ASP A 361 12.28 -24.02 -26.22
C ASP A 361 13.07 -22.77 -26.64
N TRP A 362 12.43 -21.61 -26.59
CA TRP A 362 13.11 -20.34 -26.86
C TRP A 362 14.25 -20.07 -25.87
N LEU A 363 14.02 -20.27 -24.56
CA LEU A 363 15.06 -20.11 -23.53
C LEU A 363 16.25 -21.02 -23.79
N ARG A 364 16.00 -22.28 -24.17
CA ARG A 364 17.07 -23.22 -24.56
C ARG A 364 17.79 -22.76 -25.84
N ALA A 365 17.10 -22.19 -26.82
CA ALA A 365 17.74 -21.73 -28.04
C ALA A 365 18.45 -20.36 -27.91
N SER A 366 18.10 -19.57 -26.88
CA SER A 366 18.50 -18.16 -26.77
C SER A 366 19.98 -17.91 -26.44
N ASP A 367 20.63 -18.87 -25.78
CA ASP A 367 22.02 -18.80 -25.32
C ASP A 367 22.59 -20.21 -25.22
N ASP A 368 23.90 -20.41 -25.07
CA ASP A 368 24.55 -21.72 -24.87
C ASP A 368 25.15 -21.89 -23.46
N ARG A 369 25.23 -20.81 -22.67
CA ARG A 369 25.80 -20.79 -21.32
C ARG A 369 24.90 -21.55 -20.34
N PRO A 370 25.46 -22.02 -19.21
CA PRO A 370 24.65 -22.58 -18.13
C PRO A 370 23.71 -21.53 -17.52
N PHE A 371 22.44 -21.89 -17.32
CA PHE A 371 21.42 -21.03 -16.72
C PHE A 371 20.35 -21.85 -15.99
N ALA A 372 19.59 -21.17 -15.13
CA ALA A 372 18.34 -21.67 -14.59
C ALA A 372 17.31 -20.54 -14.68
N ALA A 373 16.08 -20.87 -15.05
CA ALA A 373 14.96 -19.95 -15.16
C ALA A 373 13.73 -20.56 -14.47
N SER A 374 13.08 -19.77 -13.62
CA SER A 374 11.87 -20.15 -12.91
C SER A 374 10.78 -19.10 -13.17
N LEU A 375 9.60 -19.54 -13.61
CA LEU A 375 8.42 -18.70 -13.78
C LEU A 375 7.42 -19.02 -12.66
N VAL A 376 7.15 -18.01 -11.84
CA VAL A 376 6.15 -18.10 -10.78
C VAL A 376 4.92 -17.27 -11.16
N ARG A 377 3.73 -17.86 -11.00
CA ARG A 377 2.47 -17.12 -11.14
C ARG A 377 1.43 -17.63 -10.15
N ARG A 378 0.71 -16.70 -9.50
CA ARG A 378 -0.33 -17.01 -8.50
C ARG A 378 0.16 -17.97 -7.39
N GLY A 379 1.43 -17.82 -7.01
CA GLY A 379 2.07 -18.64 -5.99
C GLY A 379 2.37 -20.08 -6.43
N TYR A 380 2.40 -20.36 -7.74
CA TYR A 380 2.82 -21.64 -8.28
C TYR A 380 4.08 -21.47 -9.13
N LEU A 381 5.01 -22.42 -9.02
CA LEU A 381 6.05 -22.60 -10.02
C LEU A 381 5.43 -23.25 -11.26
N CYS A 382 5.33 -22.49 -12.35
CA CYS A 382 4.63 -22.89 -13.57
C CYS A 382 5.56 -23.33 -14.70
N LEU A 383 6.81 -22.89 -14.68
CA LEU A 383 7.84 -23.31 -15.63
C LEU A 383 9.21 -23.28 -14.96
N GLU A 384 10.02 -24.30 -15.21
CA GLU A 384 11.42 -24.35 -14.83
C GLU A 384 12.24 -24.84 -16.02
N VAL A 385 13.28 -24.10 -16.38
CA VAL A 385 14.18 -24.44 -17.49
C VAL A 385 15.61 -24.32 -17.01
N GLU A 386 16.33 -25.44 -17.11
CA GLU A 386 17.68 -25.57 -16.59
C GLU A 386 18.66 -25.99 -17.69
N ARG A 387 19.88 -25.48 -17.60
CA ARG A 387 21.04 -25.95 -18.33
C ARG A 387 22.27 -25.84 -17.45
N GLY A 388 22.78 -26.96 -16.97
CA GLY A 388 24.03 -26.99 -16.19
C GLY A 388 23.99 -26.20 -14.87
N ARG A 389 22.84 -25.67 -14.49
CA ARG A 389 22.55 -25.01 -13.22
C ARG A 389 21.17 -25.47 -12.77
N ASP A 390 21.11 -25.87 -11.51
CA ASP A 390 19.89 -26.28 -10.82
C ASP A 390 19.22 -25.03 -10.23
N ALA A 391 17.94 -24.84 -10.50
CA ALA A 391 17.17 -23.66 -10.16
C ALA A 391 16.99 -23.48 -8.64
N ALA A 392 17.08 -24.55 -7.87
CA ALA A 392 16.92 -24.55 -6.41
C ALA A 392 18.25 -24.44 -5.66
N THR A 393 19.35 -24.97 -6.22
CA THR A 393 20.59 -25.21 -5.47
C THR A 393 21.83 -24.55 -6.06
N SER A 394 21.77 -24.03 -7.29
CA SER A 394 22.91 -23.32 -7.89
C SER A 394 22.94 -21.85 -7.45
N HIS A 395 23.65 -21.57 -6.36
CA HIS A 395 23.81 -20.23 -5.77
C HIS A 395 24.92 -19.42 -6.45
N GLU A 396 24.79 -19.28 -7.76
CA GLU A 396 25.80 -18.65 -8.62
C GLU A 396 25.76 -17.13 -8.54
N TRP A 397 26.88 -16.50 -8.91
CA TRP A 397 27.03 -15.06 -8.87
C TRP A 397 25.99 -14.32 -9.75
N VAL A 398 25.09 -13.56 -9.10
CA VAL A 398 23.97 -12.86 -9.77
C VAL A 398 24.34 -11.46 -10.29
N LYS A 399 25.61 -11.03 -10.13
CA LYS A 399 26.16 -9.75 -10.62
C LYS A 399 25.27 -8.56 -10.25
N SER A 400 24.89 -7.71 -11.20
CA SER A 400 24.16 -6.46 -10.93
C SER A 400 22.77 -6.65 -10.31
N VAL A 401 22.20 -7.87 -10.31
CA VAL A 401 20.99 -8.16 -9.52
C VAL A 401 21.21 -7.87 -8.03
N SER A 402 22.45 -7.97 -7.55
CA SER A 402 22.81 -7.59 -6.17
C SER A 402 22.49 -6.12 -5.85
N LYS A 403 22.46 -5.21 -6.83
CA LYS A 403 22.11 -3.79 -6.61
C LYS A 403 20.65 -3.62 -6.20
N ALA A 404 19.73 -4.30 -6.88
CA ALA A 404 18.31 -4.29 -6.51
C ALA A 404 18.10 -4.83 -5.08
N ILE A 405 18.88 -5.84 -4.70
CA ILE A 405 18.86 -6.42 -3.35
C ILE A 405 19.46 -5.46 -2.32
N CYS A 406 20.56 -4.77 -2.65
CA CYS A 406 21.15 -3.73 -1.81
C CYS A 406 20.22 -2.52 -1.62
N ALA A 407 19.54 -2.08 -2.68
CA ALA A 407 18.52 -1.04 -2.60
C ALA A 407 17.36 -1.45 -1.67
N THR A 408 16.93 -2.70 -1.77
CA THR A 408 15.89 -3.27 -0.90
C THR A 408 16.34 -3.31 0.56
N ALA A 409 17.60 -3.70 0.81
CA ALA A 409 18.19 -3.66 2.15
C ALA A 409 18.24 -2.24 2.73
N LEU A 410 18.65 -1.26 1.93
CA LEU A 410 18.67 0.15 2.34
C LEU A 410 17.26 0.66 2.65
N ALA A 411 16.26 0.30 1.85
CA ALA A 411 14.87 0.66 2.14
C ALA A 411 14.38 0.07 3.48
N ILE A 412 14.70 -1.20 3.76
CA ILE A 412 14.41 -1.82 5.06
C ILE A 412 15.11 -1.08 6.20
N ALA A 413 16.38 -0.69 6.04
CA ALA A 413 17.12 0.05 7.06
C ALA A 413 16.51 1.44 7.33
N LEU A 414 16.12 2.17 6.28
CA LEU A 414 15.43 3.46 6.38
C LEU A 414 14.10 3.33 7.14
N GLU A 415 13.28 2.33 6.80
CA GLU A 415 12.00 2.09 7.48
C GLU A 415 12.19 1.73 8.95
N ARG A 416 13.21 0.92 9.26
CA ARG A 416 13.55 0.60 10.66
C ARG A 416 13.98 1.85 11.44
N GLY A 417 14.76 2.75 10.82
CA GLY A 417 15.09 4.05 11.41
C GLY A 417 13.85 4.88 11.73
N ARG A 418 12.94 5.02 10.75
CA ARG A 418 11.64 5.71 10.90
C ARG A 418 10.77 5.09 12.00
N ALA A 419 10.83 3.77 12.17
CA ALA A 419 10.12 3.05 13.22
C ALA A 419 10.82 3.08 14.60
N GLY A 420 11.97 3.76 14.73
CA GLY A 420 12.76 3.78 15.97
C GLY A 420 13.44 2.45 16.31
N LEU A 421 13.60 1.56 15.34
CA LEU A 421 14.21 0.22 15.45
C LEU A 421 15.67 0.18 14.98
N GLY A 422 16.25 1.33 14.64
CA GLY A 422 17.65 1.50 14.26
C GLY A 422 18.32 2.65 15.04
N PRO A 423 19.66 2.72 15.06
CA PRO A 423 20.41 3.78 15.74
C PRO A 423 20.19 5.18 15.15
N VAL A 424 19.78 5.29 13.88
CA VAL A 424 19.65 6.55 13.14
C VAL A 424 18.38 6.53 12.28
N GLU A 425 17.62 7.62 12.31
CA GLU A 425 16.53 7.90 11.35
C GLU A 425 17.07 8.76 10.21
N LEU A 426 16.73 8.43 8.96
CA LEU A 426 17.13 9.16 7.77
C LEU A 426 16.03 9.07 6.70
N GLY A 427 15.62 10.19 6.12
CA GLY A 427 14.77 10.23 4.94
C GLY A 427 15.51 9.98 3.63
N LEU A 428 14.79 9.51 2.62
CA LEU A 428 15.35 9.12 1.30
C LEU A 428 16.02 10.30 0.55
N ASP A 429 15.54 11.52 0.79
CA ASP A 429 15.99 12.77 0.15
C ASP A 429 16.90 13.61 1.05
N GLU A 430 17.35 13.06 2.17
CA GLU A 430 18.29 13.73 3.08
C GLU A 430 19.75 13.39 2.73
N PRO A 431 20.70 14.34 2.87
CA PRO A 431 22.10 14.08 2.62
C PRO A 431 22.66 13.00 3.56
N CYS A 432 23.26 11.95 3.01
CA CYS A 432 23.54 10.71 3.75
C CYS A 432 25.03 10.43 4.00
N LEU A 433 25.95 11.00 3.21
CA LEU A 433 27.37 10.61 3.28
C LEU A 433 28.09 11.08 4.55
N HIS A 434 27.51 12.00 5.31
CA HIS A 434 28.03 12.40 6.63
C HIS A 434 27.93 11.28 7.67
N LEU A 435 27.08 10.27 7.43
CA LEU A 435 26.92 9.09 8.29
C LEU A 435 28.01 8.03 8.07
N LEU A 436 28.93 8.24 7.13
CA LEU A 436 29.99 7.27 6.79
C LEU A 436 31.35 7.79 7.31
N PRO A 437 31.81 7.40 8.51
CA PRO A 437 33.09 7.87 9.05
C PRO A 437 34.29 7.54 8.15
N ALA A 438 34.26 6.39 7.48
CA ALA A 438 35.31 5.97 6.55
C ALA A 438 35.44 6.89 5.32
N ALA A 439 34.37 7.62 4.97
CA ALA A 439 34.39 8.57 3.86
C ALA A 439 35.01 9.92 4.24
N ALA A 440 35.24 10.20 5.53
CA ALA A 440 35.73 11.48 6.02
C ALA A 440 37.28 11.60 5.96
N PRO A 441 37.83 12.77 5.58
CA PRO A 441 37.13 13.92 4.99
C PRO A 441 36.60 13.57 3.59
N LEU A 442 35.48 14.16 3.14
CA LEU A 442 34.97 13.89 1.80
C LEU A 442 35.98 14.34 0.73
N SER A 443 36.29 13.44 -0.21
CA SER A 443 37.27 13.68 -1.28
C SER A 443 36.82 14.75 -2.31
N ASP A 444 35.52 15.07 -2.35
CA ASP A 444 34.93 16.17 -3.10
C ASP A 444 33.87 16.85 -2.23
N PRO A 445 33.89 18.17 -2.03
CA PRO A 445 32.90 18.89 -1.21
C PRO A 445 31.44 18.64 -1.63
N ARG A 446 31.19 18.39 -2.92
CA ARG A 446 29.84 18.12 -3.45
C ARG A 446 29.25 16.82 -2.93
N LYS A 447 30.09 15.85 -2.49
CA LYS A 447 29.64 14.59 -1.87
C LYS A 447 28.75 14.84 -0.64
N ALA A 448 28.91 15.99 0.04
CA ALA A 448 28.10 16.34 1.20
C ALA A 448 26.60 16.53 0.88
N GLN A 449 26.23 16.68 -0.39
CA GLN A 449 24.85 16.87 -0.84
C GLN A 449 24.17 15.57 -1.30
N ILE A 450 24.90 14.47 -1.37
CA ILE A 450 24.39 13.21 -1.92
C ILE A 450 23.35 12.60 -0.97
N THR A 451 22.19 12.26 -1.52
CA THR A 451 21.08 11.59 -0.80
C THR A 451 21.03 10.09 -1.08
N ALA A 452 20.29 9.35 -0.25
CA ALA A 452 20.04 7.93 -0.48
C ALA A 452 19.34 7.68 -1.84
N ARG A 453 18.35 8.52 -2.22
CA ARG A 453 17.72 8.45 -3.54
C ARG A 453 18.75 8.51 -4.67
N GLN A 454 19.67 9.46 -4.59
CA GLN A 454 20.64 9.69 -5.66
C GLN A 454 21.64 8.54 -5.81
N LEU A 455 21.97 7.84 -4.72
CA LEU A 455 22.76 6.60 -4.79
C LEU A 455 22.00 5.51 -5.57
N LEU A 456 20.71 5.34 -5.29
CA LEU A 456 19.88 4.28 -5.87
C LEU A 456 19.39 4.58 -7.30
N ASP A 457 19.25 5.85 -7.67
CA ASP A 457 18.80 6.29 -8.99
C ASP A 457 19.96 6.52 -9.98
N HIS A 458 21.19 6.20 -9.57
CA HIS A 458 22.40 6.48 -10.36
C HIS A 458 22.59 7.97 -10.69
N THR A 459 22.13 8.87 -9.84
CA THR A 459 22.20 10.34 -10.03
C THR A 459 23.14 11.04 -9.04
N SER A 460 23.94 10.28 -8.27
CA SER A 460 24.86 10.82 -7.27
C SER A 460 26.13 11.47 -7.85
N GLY A 461 26.50 11.14 -9.09
CA GLY A 461 27.77 11.55 -9.70
C GLY A 461 28.99 10.73 -9.23
N ILE A 462 28.81 9.77 -8.31
CA ILE A 462 29.89 8.89 -7.84
C ILE A 462 30.32 7.97 -8.99
N CYS A 463 31.50 8.25 -9.56
CA CYS A 463 32.25 7.43 -10.50
C CYS A 463 31.40 6.46 -11.35
N PRO A 464 30.61 6.97 -12.32
CA PRO A 464 29.87 6.12 -13.25
C PRO A 464 30.76 5.13 -13.98
N GLU A 465 30.22 3.97 -14.36
CA GLU A 465 30.97 2.93 -15.10
C GLU A 465 31.48 3.41 -16.46
N SER A 466 30.86 4.45 -17.04
CA SER A 466 31.35 5.11 -18.26
C SER A 466 32.74 5.74 -18.11
N THR A 467 33.24 5.94 -16.88
CA THR A 467 34.60 6.43 -16.60
C THR A 467 35.69 5.38 -16.80
N GLY A 468 35.31 4.10 -16.95
CA GLY A 468 36.23 2.98 -17.15
C GLY A 468 37.02 2.55 -15.91
N VAL A 469 36.61 2.98 -14.72
CA VAL A 469 37.18 2.49 -13.44
C VAL A 469 36.72 1.06 -13.18
N ASN A 470 37.57 0.25 -12.55
CA ASN A 470 37.20 -1.10 -12.13
C ASN A 470 36.13 -1.04 -11.02
N ASN A 471 35.07 -1.83 -11.16
CA ASN A 471 33.94 -1.93 -10.23
C ASN A 471 34.30 -2.61 -8.88
N TYR A 472 35.42 -3.32 -8.84
CA TYR A 472 35.87 -4.14 -7.71
C TYR A 472 37.26 -3.66 -7.25
N ILE A 473 37.27 -2.53 -6.53
CA ILE A 473 38.47 -1.87 -5.97
C ILE A 473 38.37 -1.80 -4.45
N ASP A 474 39.50 -1.53 -3.78
CA ASP A 474 39.58 -1.37 -2.34
C ASP A 474 38.73 -0.20 -1.81
N TRP A 475 38.34 -0.26 -0.54
CA TRP A 475 37.45 0.73 0.08
C TRP A 475 38.00 2.15 0.10
N PRO A 476 39.28 2.41 0.44
CA PRO A 476 39.86 3.74 0.27
C PRO A 476 39.65 4.27 -1.16
N SER A 477 39.93 3.47 -2.19
CA SER A 477 39.69 3.86 -3.59
C SER A 477 38.21 4.11 -3.90
N THR A 478 37.30 3.27 -3.41
CA THR A 478 35.84 3.45 -3.53
C THR A 478 35.37 4.78 -2.94
N LEU A 479 35.87 5.14 -1.76
CA LEU A 479 35.51 6.38 -1.05
C LEU A 479 36.23 7.62 -1.61
N GLY A 480 37.10 7.43 -2.60
CA GLY A 480 37.83 8.49 -3.30
C GLY A 480 39.17 8.88 -2.67
N HIS A 481 39.71 8.03 -1.81
CA HIS A 481 40.98 8.20 -1.10
C HIS A 481 42.15 7.40 -1.71
N GLY A 482 41.90 6.65 -2.80
CA GLY A 482 42.91 5.84 -3.50
C GLY A 482 43.82 6.62 -4.48
N GLY A 483 43.64 7.94 -4.61
CA GLY A 483 44.46 8.80 -5.48
C GLY A 483 44.04 8.84 -6.95
N ASP A 484 43.04 8.07 -7.37
CA ASP A 484 42.43 8.20 -8.71
C ASP A 484 41.44 9.37 -8.73
N PRO A 485 41.65 10.41 -9.57
CA PRO A 485 40.74 11.55 -9.64
C PRO A 485 39.31 11.15 -10.05
N ARG A 486 39.12 10.02 -10.74
CA ARG A 486 37.80 9.54 -11.18
C ARG A 486 36.92 9.04 -10.03
N THR A 487 37.53 8.52 -8.95
CA THR A 487 36.80 8.12 -7.74
C THR A 487 36.82 9.22 -6.67
N ALA A 488 37.86 10.06 -6.66
CA ALA A 488 37.95 11.21 -5.77
C ALA A 488 36.89 12.28 -6.08
N LEU A 489 36.72 12.65 -7.35
CA LEU A 489 35.81 13.71 -7.80
C LEU A 489 34.48 13.16 -8.33
N LEU A 490 33.39 13.93 -8.15
CA LEU A 490 32.12 13.59 -8.80
C LEU A 490 32.15 13.92 -10.30
N ALA A 491 31.60 13.03 -11.12
CA ALA A 491 31.51 13.20 -12.57
C ALA A 491 30.54 14.34 -12.98
N PHE A 492 29.54 14.60 -12.14
CA PHE A 492 28.56 15.68 -12.27
C PHE A 492 28.00 16.02 -10.87
N ASP A 493 27.33 17.16 -10.75
CA ASP A 493 26.73 17.57 -9.47
C ASP A 493 25.54 16.64 -9.13
N PRO A 494 25.36 16.23 -7.87
CA PRO A 494 24.29 15.30 -7.51
C PRO A 494 22.90 15.77 -7.99
N GLY A 495 22.17 14.88 -8.66
CA GLY A 495 20.85 15.18 -9.23
C GLY A 495 20.85 15.95 -10.55
N THR A 496 22.01 16.26 -11.14
CA THR A 496 22.09 16.98 -12.44
C THR A 496 22.37 16.09 -13.64
N GLY A 497 22.75 14.83 -13.41
CA GLY A 497 23.05 13.84 -14.43
C GLY A 497 22.72 12.43 -13.96
N CYS A 498 22.85 11.45 -14.87
CA CYS A 498 22.63 10.03 -14.58
C CYS A 498 23.80 9.20 -15.12
N GLY A 499 24.39 8.37 -14.28
CA GLY A 499 25.51 7.51 -14.66
C GLY A 499 25.51 6.25 -13.82
N TYR A 500 25.27 5.11 -14.47
CA TYR A 500 25.20 3.81 -13.79
C TYR A 500 26.48 3.55 -13.02
N SER A 501 26.38 3.30 -11.71
CA SER A 501 27.53 3.28 -10.81
C SER A 501 27.47 2.11 -9.84
N THR A 502 28.46 1.22 -9.96
CA THR A 502 28.69 0.17 -8.96
C THR A 502 29.25 0.74 -7.65
N LEU A 503 30.11 1.77 -7.71
CA LEU A 503 30.69 2.38 -6.52
C LEU A 503 29.65 3.15 -5.68
N ALA A 504 28.62 3.73 -6.30
CA ALA A 504 27.49 4.33 -5.56
C ALA A 504 26.75 3.30 -4.69
N TYR A 505 26.62 2.06 -5.16
CA TYR A 505 25.98 0.98 -4.40
C TYR A 505 26.85 0.43 -3.27
N GLN A 506 28.17 0.55 -3.36
CA GLN A 506 29.05 0.27 -2.22
C GLN A 506 28.85 1.30 -1.10
N HIS A 507 28.62 2.58 -1.45
CA HIS A 507 28.26 3.59 -0.46
C HIS A 507 26.88 3.30 0.14
N ALA A 508 25.91 2.84 -0.66
CA ALA A 508 24.61 2.42 -0.17
C ALA A 508 24.72 1.26 0.84
N ALA A 509 25.62 0.30 0.63
CA ALA A 509 25.89 -0.79 1.56
C ALA A 509 26.43 -0.29 2.91
N LEU A 510 27.44 0.57 2.89
CA LEU A 510 27.94 1.20 4.12
C LEU A 510 26.87 2.03 4.84
N LEU A 511 25.93 2.60 4.08
CA LEU A 511 24.80 3.32 4.65
C LEU A 511 23.83 2.36 5.36
N VAL A 512 23.60 1.15 4.84
CA VAL A 512 22.84 0.11 5.57
C VAL A 512 23.50 -0.16 6.92
N GLU A 513 24.83 -0.32 6.95
CA GLU A 513 25.55 -0.59 8.19
C GLU A 513 25.45 0.58 9.17
N ALA A 514 25.61 1.81 8.70
CA ALA A 514 25.47 3.00 9.54
C ALA A 514 24.05 3.15 10.13
N LEU A 515 23.02 2.88 9.34
CA LEU A 515 21.62 3.02 9.76
C LEU A 515 21.13 1.88 10.65
N SER A 516 21.74 0.69 10.54
CA SER A 516 21.32 -0.50 11.30
C SER A 516 22.22 -0.84 12.48
N GLY A 517 23.48 -0.41 12.45
CA GLY A 517 24.52 -0.86 13.37
C GLY A 517 24.98 -2.32 13.15
N GLN A 518 24.57 -2.95 12.05
CA GLN A 518 24.92 -4.32 11.70
C GLN A 518 25.82 -4.36 10.46
N ASP A 519 26.67 -5.38 10.34
CA ASP A 519 27.34 -5.71 9.07
C ASP A 519 26.29 -5.97 7.97
N TYR A 520 26.54 -5.50 6.75
CA TYR A 520 25.61 -5.60 5.63
C TYR A 520 25.14 -7.04 5.37
N GLU A 521 26.03 -8.03 5.45
CA GLU A 521 25.64 -9.43 5.27
C GLU A 521 24.70 -9.90 6.38
N ALA A 522 25.05 -9.61 7.64
CA ALA A 522 24.22 -9.97 8.78
C ALA A 522 22.82 -9.33 8.68
N PHE A 523 22.77 -8.05 8.31
CA PHE A 523 21.53 -7.32 8.08
C PHE A 523 20.67 -7.95 6.99
N LEU A 524 21.27 -8.29 5.85
CA LEU A 524 20.54 -8.90 4.75
C LEU A 524 19.99 -10.27 5.14
N ARG A 525 20.81 -11.09 5.82
CA ARG A 525 20.39 -12.41 6.31
C ARG A 525 19.23 -12.31 7.29
N GLU A 526 19.31 -11.42 8.27
CA GLU A 526 18.30 -11.27 9.32
C GLU A 526 16.98 -10.68 8.80
N HIS A 527 17.06 -9.63 7.98
CA HIS A 527 15.90 -8.80 7.68
C HIS A 527 15.29 -9.03 6.29
N LEU A 528 15.99 -9.70 5.38
CA LEU A 528 15.46 -10.06 4.07
C LEU A 528 15.49 -11.57 3.82
N LEU A 529 16.65 -12.23 3.90
CA LEU A 529 16.77 -13.62 3.45
C LEU A 529 16.04 -14.61 4.35
N ALA A 530 16.28 -14.56 5.67
CA ALA A 530 15.65 -15.48 6.62
C ALA A 530 14.12 -15.32 6.68
N PRO A 531 13.53 -14.11 6.69
CA PRO A 531 12.09 -13.94 6.61
C PRO A 531 11.46 -14.58 5.37
N LEU A 532 12.18 -14.62 4.25
CA LEU A 532 11.72 -15.22 2.99
C LEU A 532 12.02 -16.73 2.88
N GLY A 533 12.65 -17.33 3.89
CA GLY A 533 13.05 -18.74 3.87
C GLY A 533 14.21 -19.05 2.93
N ILE A 534 15.05 -18.06 2.61
CA ILE A 534 16.28 -18.24 1.83
C ILE A 534 17.38 -18.72 2.78
N GLU A 535 17.74 -20.01 2.69
CA GLU A 535 18.67 -20.67 3.62
C GLU A 535 20.13 -20.58 3.17
N GLN A 536 20.35 -20.43 1.88
CA GLN A 536 21.67 -20.46 1.27
C GLN A 536 21.88 -19.20 0.45
N ALA A 537 22.96 -18.49 0.78
CA ALA A 537 23.41 -17.32 0.03
C ALA A 537 24.92 -17.22 0.19
N TRP A 538 25.59 -16.99 -0.94
CA TRP A 538 27.02 -16.72 -0.97
C TRP A 538 27.25 -15.21 -1.09
N PHE A 539 28.26 -14.72 -0.38
CA PHE A 539 28.67 -13.33 -0.39
C PHE A 539 30.15 -13.25 -0.72
N GLY A 540 30.51 -12.44 -1.72
CA GLY A 540 31.89 -12.22 -2.08
C GLY A 540 32.51 -11.07 -1.30
N THR A 541 33.69 -11.32 -0.75
CA THR A 541 34.57 -10.32 -0.15
C THR A 541 35.66 -9.94 -1.16
N LEU A 542 36.21 -8.73 -1.05
CA LEU A 542 37.46 -8.38 -1.74
C LEU A 542 38.64 -8.88 -0.90
N ASP A 543 39.64 -9.49 -1.54
CA ASP A 543 40.80 -10.02 -0.84
C ASP A 543 41.56 -8.91 -0.07
N GLY A 544 41.78 -9.12 1.24
CA GLY A 544 42.72 -8.34 2.05
C GLY A 544 42.16 -7.15 2.86
N GLU A 545 40.86 -6.86 2.82
CA GLU A 545 40.28 -5.66 3.45
C GLU A 545 39.34 -5.96 4.65
N PRO A 546 39.43 -5.19 5.76
CA PRO A 546 38.59 -5.38 6.96
C PRO A 546 37.21 -4.71 6.88
N LEU A 547 36.90 -4.01 5.79
CA LEU A 547 35.60 -3.36 5.56
C LEU A 547 34.76 -4.28 4.66
N GLY A 548 33.60 -4.70 5.16
CA GLY A 548 32.36 -5.13 4.46
C GLY A 548 32.37 -6.01 3.20
N THR A 549 31.31 -6.80 3.07
CA THR A 549 30.92 -7.55 1.86
C THR A 549 30.59 -6.63 0.67
N HIS A 550 30.91 -7.05 -0.57
CA HIS A 550 30.66 -6.24 -1.78
C HIS A 550 29.20 -6.34 -2.25
N ALA A 551 28.33 -5.51 -1.66
CA ALA A 551 26.87 -5.54 -1.86
C ALA A 551 26.39 -5.29 -3.30
N SER A 552 27.20 -4.65 -4.14
CA SER A 552 26.78 -4.12 -5.45
C SER A 552 26.94 -5.11 -6.60
N GLY A 553 27.54 -6.26 -6.33
CA GLY A 553 27.68 -7.31 -7.31
C GLY A 553 28.53 -8.46 -6.83
N ALA A 554 28.32 -8.98 -5.62
CA ALA A 554 28.97 -10.20 -5.13
C ALA A 554 28.01 -11.00 -4.23
N LEU A 555 26.79 -11.23 -4.73
CA LEU A 555 25.80 -12.11 -4.09
C LEU A 555 25.55 -13.32 -4.99
N GLY A 556 25.39 -14.50 -4.38
CA GLY A 556 24.99 -15.74 -5.03
C GLY A 556 23.66 -16.23 -4.46
N LEU A 557 22.67 -16.37 -5.33
CA LEU A 557 21.32 -16.87 -5.02
C LEU A 557 20.86 -17.81 -6.13
N SER A 558 20.04 -18.79 -5.77
CA SER A 558 19.38 -19.68 -6.74
C SER A 558 18.29 -18.94 -7.52
N ALA A 559 17.84 -19.49 -8.65
CA ALA A 559 16.75 -18.90 -9.43
C ALA A 559 15.45 -18.86 -8.61
N ARG A 560 15.19 -19.90 -7.82
CA ARG A 560 14.02 -19.96 -6.92
C ARG A 560 14.11 -18.97 -5.77
N ASP A 561 15.29 -18.70 -5.23
CA ASP A 561 15.46 -17.69 -4.16
C ASP A 561 15.32 -16.26 -4.69
N LEU A 562 15.81 -15.99 -5.90
CA LEU A 562 15.50 -14.73 -6.59
C LEU A 562 13.99 -14.59 -6.81
N ALA A 563 13.30 -15.68 -7.16
CA ALA A 563 11.84 -15.68 -7.28
C ALA A 563 11.14 -15.41 -5.93
N ARG A 564 11.69 -15.82 -4.78
CA ARG A 564 11.13 -15.47 -3.45
C ARG A 564 11.17 -13.96 -3.22
N ILE A 565 12.28 -13.30 -3.55
CA ILE A 565 12.42 -11.84 -3.43
C ILE A 565 11.43 -11.15 -4.38
N GLY A 566 11.38 -11.56 -5.64
CA GLY A 566 10.42 -11.02 -6.61
C GLY A 566 8.97 -11.22 -6.20
N TRP A 567 8.64 -12.39 -5.64
CA TRP A 567 7.30 -12.69 -5.13
C TRP A 567 6.94 -11.83 -3.93
N CYS A 568 7.85 -11.64 -2.98
CA CYS A 568 7.63 -10.74 -1.84
C CYS A 568 7.29 -9.32 -2.32
N LEU A 569 8.05 -8.78 -3.27
CA LEU A 569 7.77 -7.47 -3.86
C LEU A 569 6.41 -7.44 -4.58
N ALA A 570 6.09 -8.49 -5.35
CA ALA A 570 4.79 -8.62 -6.01
C ALA A 570 3.61 -8.72 -5.01
N GLN A 571 3.87 -9.20 -3.79
CA GLN A 571 2.92 -9.22 -2.68
C GLN A 571 2.96 -7.95 -1.82
N GLY A 572 3.38 -6.82 -2.39
CA GLY A 572 3.43 -5.54 -1.67
C GLY A 572 4.51 -5.48 -0.59
N GLY A 573 5.52 -6.36 -0.67
CA GLY A 573 6.58 -6.51 0.32
C GLY A 573 6.23 -7.40 1.51
N ARG A 574 5.09 -8.10 1.47
CA ARG A 574 4.67 -9.02 2.53
C ARG A 574 5.21 -10.44 2.30
N TRP A 575 5.39 -11.15 3.40
CA TRP A 575 5.69 -12.58 3.43
C TRP A 575 5.04 -13.22 4.65
N ALA A 576 4.09 -14.13 4.43
CA ALA A 576 3.42 -14.89 5.48
C ALA A 576 2.94 -14.02 6.68
N GLY A 577 2.17 -12.95 6.39
CA GLY A 577 1.63 -12.04 7.40
C GLY A 577 2.61 -11.02 7.98
N ARG A 578 3.86 -10.97 7.49
CA ARG A 578 4.87 -9.99 7.89
C ARG A 578 5.19 -9.03 6.76
N GLN A 579 5.23 -7.72 7.02
CA GLN A 579 5.84 -6.75 6.12
C GLN A 579 7.37 -6.91 6.18
N VAL A 580 7.98 -7.50 5.14
CA VAL A 580 9.44 -7.73 5.05
C VAL A 580 10.11 -6.57 4.34
N VAL A 581 9.62 -6.20 3.16
CA VAL A 581 10.07 -5.03 2.41
C VAL A 581 9.07 -3.90 2.62
N PRO A 582 9.46 -2.66 2.95
CA PRO A 582 8.52 -1.58 3.21
C PRO A 582 7.59 -1.31 2.02
N ARG A 583 6.29 -1.21 2.27
CA ARG A 583 5.28 -1.00 1.20
C ARG A 583 5.54 0.26 0.38
N TRP A 584 5.95 1.36 1.04
CA TRP A 584 6.28 2.60 0.36
C TRP A 584 7.39 2.39 -0.68
N TYR A 585 8.37 1.54 -0.39
CA TYR A 585 9.48 1.28 -1.30
C TYR A 585 9.02 0.43 -2.49
N VAL A 586 8.19 -0.59 -2.26
CA VAL A 586 7.61 -1.40 -3.34
C VAL A 586 6.82 -0.54 -4.32
N LEU A 587 6.03 0.42 -3.83
CA LEU A 587 5.31 1.35 -4.70
C LEU A 587 6.25 2.32 -5.40
N ALA A 588 7.20 2.91 -4.68
CA ALA A 588 8.11 3.92 -5.22
C ALA A 588 9.10 3.35 -6.24
N SER A 589 9.58 2.12 -6.07
CA SER A 589 10.51 1.47 -7.01
C SER A 589 9.83 1.01 -8.30
N GLY A 590 8.49 0.94 -8.32
CA GLY A 590 7.70 0.65 -9.52
C GLY A 590 7.38 1.88 -10.38
N GLN A 591 7.85 3.07 -10.01
CA GLN A 591 7.55 4.34 -10.68
C GLN A 591 8.82 5.15 -10.92
N PRO A 592 8.91 5.96 -12.01
CA PRO A 592 10.07 6.83 -12.22
C PRO A 592 10.31 7.76 -11.02
N SER A 593 11.49 7.66 -10.41
CA SER A 593 11.85 8.45 -9.21
C SER A 593 12.81 9.61 -9.50
N SER A 594 13.49 9.60 -10.65
CA SER A 594 14.45 10.62 -11.05
C SER A 594 13.81 11.80 -11.76
N THR A 595 14.23 13.02 -11.41
CA THR A 595 13.89 14.27 -12.12
C THR A 595 14.88 14.60 -13.25
N VAL A 596 15.96 13.83 -13.38
CA VAL A 596 16.99 14.04 -14.41
C VAL A 596 16.43 13.70 -15.79
N THR A 597 16.63 14.60 -16.75
CA THR A 597 16.16 14.42 -18.14
C THR A 597 17.30 14.17 -19.13
N THR A 598 18.56 14.36 -18.72
CA THR A 598 19.72 14.08 -19.57
C THR A 598 19.96 12.58 -19.68
N PRO A 599 20.25 12.03 -20.87
CA PRO A 599 20.51 10.61 -21.04
C PRO A 599 21.62 10.07 -20.12
N GLU A 600 21.48 8.81 -19.69
CA GLU A 600 22.48 8.10 -18.89
C GLU A 600 23.80 7.99 -19.66
N LEU A 601 24.92 8.22 -18.97
CA LEU A 601 26.23 8.44 -19.58
C LEU A 601 26.83 7.25 -20.36
N ARG A 602 26.43 6.00 -20.09
CA ARG A 602 27.02 4.82 -20.72
C ARG A 602 26.21 4.30 -21.89
N TRP A 603 24.89 4.21 -21.73
CA TRP A 603 23.99 3.58 -22.69
C TRP A 603 23.05 4.56 -23.39
N GLY A 604 23.03 5.83 -22.96
CA GLY A 604 22.13 6.84 -23.52
C GLY A 604 20.66 6.58 -23.19
N LEU A 605 20.38 5.82 -22.14
CA LEU A 605 19.02 5.51 -21.70
C LEU A 605 18.39 6.71 -20.98
N SER A 606 17.07 6.82 -21.05
CA SER A 606 16.34 7.77 -20.20
C SER A 606 16.59 7.43 -18.72
N PRO A 607 16.92 8.41 -17.85
CA PRO A 607 17.05 8.16 -16.41
C PRO A 607 15.77 7.63 -15.75
N ARG A 608 14.59 7.83 -16.38
CA ARG A 608 13.30 7.26 -15.94
C ARG A 608 13.22 5.74 -16.05
N TYR A 609 14.19 5.12 -16.72
CA TYR A 609 14.37 3.68 -16.76
C TYR A 609 14.85 3.12 -15.40
N PHE A 610 15.48 3.93 -14.56
CA PHE A 610 15.93 3.52 -13.24
C PHE A 610 15.05 4.13 -12.15
N ALA A 611 14.66 3.32 -11.17
CA ALA A 611 13.91 3.76 -10.01
C ALA A 611 14.32 2.98 -8.77
N LEU A 612 14.98 3.66 -7.84
CA LEU A 612 15.39 3.14 -6.54
C LEU A 612 16.06 1.76 -6.61
N GLY A 613 16.97 1.58 -7.58
CA GLY A 613 17.69 0.33 -7.81
C GLY A 613 16.99 -0.75 -8.61
N TRP A 614 15.83 -0.43 -9.18
CA TRP A 614 15.14 -1.27 -10.14
C TRP A 614 15.15 -0.65 -11.54
N GLU A 615 15.13 -1.50 -12.54
CA GLU A 615 14.89 -1.11 -13.93
C GLU A 615 13.39 -1.17 -14.22
N LEU A 616 12.89 -0.22 -15.02
CA LEU A 616 11.49 -0.12 -15.45
C LEU A 616 11.41 -0.29 -16.98
N PRO A 617 11.42 -1.53 -17.50
CA PRO A 617 11.40 -1.80 -18.94
C PRO A 617 10.26 -1.12 -19.70
N ALA A 618 9.07 -1.03 -19.10
CA ALA A 618 7.91 -0.38 -19.72
C ALA A 618 8.10 1.13 -20.02
N ASN A 619 9.16 1.75 -19.50
CA ASN A 619 9.53 3.14 -19.78
C ASN A 619 10.58 3.28 -20.90
N LEU A 620 10.94 2.18 -21.57
CA LEU A 620 11.76 2.21 -22.78
C LEU A 620 10.90 2.67 -23.95
N ASP A 621 11.17 3.88 -24.45
CA ASP A 621 10.40 4.55 -25.51
C ASP A 621 10.94 4.33 -26.93
N GLY A 622 11.92 3.42 -27.10
CA GLY A 622 12.56 3.17 -28.38
C GLY A 622 13.65 4.17 -28.78
N ALA A 623 13.80 5.30 -28.08
CA ALA A 623 14.75 6.36 -28.46
C ALA A 623 16.22 5.89 -28.44
N SER A 624 16.53 4.91 -27.59
CA SER A 624 17.85 4.27 -27.50
C SER A 624 17.98 2.99 -28.34
N GLY A 625 17.01 2.70 -29.22
CA GLY A 625 16.92 1.43 -29.95
C GLY A 625 16.54 0.24 -29.06
N ARG A 626 15.99 0.50 -27.86
CA ARG A 626 15.43 -0.50 -26.96
C ARG A 626 13.99 -0.11 -26.67
N GLU A 627 13.08 -1.07 -26.82
CA GLU A 627 11.66 -0.95 -26.53
C GLU A 627 11.31 -1.99 -25.46
N GLY A 628 10.35 -1.70 -24.58
CA GLY A 628 10.03 -2.55 -23.43
C GLY A 628 8.57 -2.54 -23.03
#